data_AF-A0AAE4HT33-F1
#
_entry.id   AF-A0AAE4HT33-F1
#
_cell.length_a   1.000
_cell.length_b   1.000
_cell.length_c   1.000
_cell.angle_alpha   90.00
_cell.angle_beta   90.00
_cell.angle_gamma   90.00
#
_symmetry.space_group_name_H-M   'P 1'
#
loop_
_entity.id
_entity.type
_entity.pdbx_description
1 polymer ?
#
loop_
_entity_poly.entity_id
_entity_poly.type
_entity_poly.pdbx_seq_one_letter_code
_entity_poly.pdbx_strand_id
1 'polypeptide(L)'
;MNVKKNRRGMMFVASLLIVVLGGLFQSVNAHATSISQSNSWINSSIGKSYDFDGVYGAQCFDYINQYAYDLFGTSFSGAGAINLLDTGNKNGFKVIRDGANLYPQSGDIFIYEVYGSPWGHTGIVISADQNGMTVADQNFNNVQRVQKHYIKYNESWGVIKGWIRPPFNGQSSSKPNPNQNLKLYKVDDLQYTNGIWQIKCNDLVPTGFSWTENGIAVGDVIEVDSNGNQTQDQLIEKGSFFVFEPSKVLSATNAKQGTGGWFWSNVHLKDSGSIWLSVWNKNDLLYGKK
;
A
#
# COMPACT_ATOMS: atom_id res chain seq x y z
N MET A 1 26.59 -18.27 -85.79
CA MET A 1 25.65 -17.79 -86.83
C MET A 1 24.23 -17.86 -86.28
N ASN A 2 23.42 -16.81 -86.53
CA ASN A 2 21.96 -16.72 -86.36
C ASN A 2 21.33 -16.63 -84.95
N VAL A 3 21.20 -15.37 -84.49
CA VAL A 3 19.95 -14.61 -84.27
C VAL A 3 18.61 -15.40 -84.32
N LYS A 4 17.79 -15.27 -83.27
CA LYS A 4 16.39 -14.71 -83.29
C LYS A 4 15.76 -14.81 -81.88
N LYS A 5 15.58 -13.70 -81.16
CA LYS A 5 14.49 -12.70 -81.18
C LYS A 5 13.16 -13.17 -80.52
N ASN A 6 12.81 -12.45 -79.44
CA ASN A 6 11.54 -11.73 -79.23
C ASN A 6 10.31 -12.44 -78.61
N ARG A 7 9.84 -11.98 -77.42
CA ARG A 7 8.66 -11.10 -77.20
C ARG A 7 8.08 -11.19 -75.76
N ARG A 8 8.03 -10.03 -75.05
CA ARG A 8 6.83 -9.29 -74.53
C ARG A 8 6.29 -9.81 -73.18
N GLY A 9 5.93 -9.02 -72.16
CA GLY A 9 5.72 -7.56 -72.00
C GLY A 9 6.23 -7.07 -70.62
N MET A 10 6.48 -5.78 -70.38
CA MET A 10 5.51 -4.66 -70.22
C MET A 10 4.60 -4.94 -69.01
N MET A 11 4.54 -4.16 -67.93
CA MET A 11 4.58 -2.70 -67.81
C MET A 11 4.81 -2.28 -66.34
N PHE A 12 5.44 -1.12 -66.14
CA PHE A 12 5.50 -0.31 -64.91
C PHE A 12 4.12 0.20 -64.49
N VAL A 13 3.84 0.29 -63.18
CA VAL A 13 3.12 1.41 -62.49
C VAL A 13 3.56 1.44 -61.01
N ALA A 14 4.41 2.39 -60.62
CA ALA A 14 4.18 3.46 -59.62
C ALA A 14 3.36 3.06 -58.37
N SER A 15 3.93 3.20 -57.17
CA SER A 15 3.66 4.28 -56.19
C SER A 15 3.94 3.61 -54.81
N LEU A 16 4.31 4.22 -53.70
CA LEU A 16 4.30 5.58 -53.22
C LEU A 16 5.27 5.58 -52.02
N LEU A 17 6.16 6.56 -51.96
CA LEU A 17 6.95 6.83 -50.77
C LEU A 17 5.99 7.30 -49.67
N ILE A 18 5.82 6.52 -48.59
CA ILE A 18 5.26 7.05 -47.35
C ILE A 18 6.39 7.00 -46.32
N VAL A 19 7.02 8.15 -46.16
CA VAL A 19 7.73 8.52 -44.93
C VAL A 19 6.66 8.69 -43.86
N VAL A 20 6.51 7.72 -42.97
CA VAL A 20 5.92 7.99 -41.65
C VAL A 20 7.07 8.09 -40.67
N LEU A 21 7.54 9.32 -40.47
CA LEU A 21 8.02 9.75 -39.16
C LEU A 21 6.86 9.51 -38.19
N GLY A 22 6.95 8.42 -37.46
CA GLY A 22 6.01 8.05 -36.42
C GLY A 22 6.78 7.24 -35.41
N GLY A 23 7.67 7.92 -34.68
CA GLY A 23 8.13 7.39 -33.41
C GLY A 23 6.88 7.03 -32.63
N LEU A 24 6.66 5.73 -32.42
CA LEU A 24 5.81 5.29 -31.34
C LEU A 24 6.51 5.77 -30.08
N PHE A 25 6.20 6.99 -29.67
CA PHE A 25 6.09 7.30 -28.25
C PHE A 25 4.99 6.37 -27.74
N GLN A 26 5.38 5.15 -27.40
CA GLN A 26 4.62 4.43 -26.40
C GLN A 26 4.67 5.35 -25.19
N SER A 27 3.50 5.86 -24.82
CA SER A 27 3.32 6.42 -23.49
C SER A 27 3.85 5.36 -22.54
N VAL A 28 4.98 5.65 -21.89
CA VAL A 28 5.45 4.88 -20.74
C VAL A 28 4.40 5.08 -19.66
N ASN A 29 3.34 4.28 -19.72
CA ASN A 29 2.52 4.01 -18.56
C ASN A 29 3.50 3.44 -17.54
N ALA A 30 3.73 4.19 -16.47
CA ALA A 30 4.58 3.79 -15.36
C ALA A 30 4.34 2.31 -15.07
N HIS A 31 5.39 1.52 -15.25
CA HIS A 31 5.37 0.08 -15.04
C HIS A 31 5.13 -0.11 -13.54
N ALA A 32 3.88 -0.32 -13.12
CA ALA A 32 3.62 -0.35 -11.70
C ALA A 32 4.42 -1.53 -11.07
N THR A 33 5.11 -1.23 -9.98
CA THR A 33 6.16 -2.09 -9.40
C THR A 33 5.63 -2.80 -8.16
N SER A 34 6.05 -4.03 -7.84
CA SER A 34 5.59 -4.77 -6.66
C SER A 34 6.40 -4.44 -5.39
N ILE A 35 5.85 -4.76 -4.20
CA ILE A 35 6.57 -4.60 -2.94
C ILE A 35 7.86 -5.44 -2.87
N SER A 36 7.89 -6.60 -3.51
CA SER A 36 9.09 -7.43 -3.56
C SER A 36 10.19 -6.76 -4.38
N GLN A 37 9.85 -6.15 -5.51
CA GLN A 37 10.80 -5.40 -6.34
C GLN A 37 11.34 -4.18 -5.59
N SER A 38 10.47 -3.48 -4.84
CA SER A 38 10.89 -2.42 -3.93
C SER A 38 11.95 -2.92 -2.94
N ASN A 39 11.68 -4.01 -2.23
CA ASN A 39 12.61 -4.56 -1.24
C ASN A 39 13.93 -5.03 -1.85
N SER A 40 13.90 -5.62 -3.04
CA SER A 40 15.11 -5.98 -3.78
C SER A 40 15.93 -4.73 -4.15
N TRP A 41 15.28 -3.67 -4.63
CA TRP A 41 15.93 -2.42 -4.96
C TRP A 41 16.56 -1.78 -3.71
N ILE A 42 15.80 -1.65 -2.62
CA ILE A 42 16.27 -1.09 -1.33
C ILE A 42 17.51 -1.84 -0.85
N ASN A 43 17.47 -3.17 -0.79
CA ASN A 43 18.61 -3.98 -0.35
C ASN A 43 19.84 -3.81 -1.26
N SER A 44 19.63 -3.72 -2.58
CA SER A 44 20.72 -3.49 -3.54
C SER A 44 21.30 -2.07 -3.46
N SER A 45 20.58 -1.14 -2.85
CA SER A 45 20.95 0.26 -2.72
C SER A 45 21.84 0.53 -1.51
N ILE A 46 21.79 -0.32 -0.48
CA ILE A 46 22.57 -0.16 0.76
C ILE A 46 24.07 -0.06 0.44
N GLY A 47 24.73 0.96 0.99
CA GLY A 47 26.16 1.22 0.80
C GLY A 47 26.53 1.99 -0.47
N LYS A 48 25.59 2.21 -1.40
CA LYS A 48 25.80 3.04 -2.59
C LYS A 48 25.51 4.51 -2.29
N SER A 49 25.96 5.40 -3.17
CA SER A 49 25.64 6.83 -3.12
C SER A 49 24.83 7.20 -4.35
N TYR A 50 23.75 7.95 -4.15
CA TYR A 50 22.89 8.45 -5.23
C TYR A 50 22.87 9.97 -5.21
N ASP A 51 23.24 10.59 -6.33
CA ASP A 51 23.24 12.03 -6.56
C ASP A 51 22.40 12.27 -7.82
N PHE A 52 21.10 12.46 -7.61
CA PHE A 52 20.09 12.39 -8.65
C PHE A 52 20.01 13.70 -9.43
N ASP A 53 20.17 14.84 -8.74
CA ASP A 53 20.12 16.17 -9.35
C ASP A 53 21.49 16.81 -9.61
N GLY A 54 22.58 16.26 -9.07
CA GLY A 54 23.94 16.77 -9.22
C GLY A 54 24.27 17.96 -8.31
N VAL A 55 23.44 18.26 -7.32
CA VAL A 55 23.53 19.44 -6.45
C VAL A 55 23.68 19.01 -4.99
N TYR A 56 24.66 19.59 -4.28
CA TYR A 56 24.98 19.26 -2.88
C TYR A 56 25.41 17.80 -2.63
N GLY A 57 25.69 17.03 -3.68
CA GLY A 57 26.13 15.64 -3.60
C GLY A 57 25.00 14.71 -3.15
N ALA A 58 25.34 13.56 -2.59
CA ALA A 58 24.36 12.52 -2.32
C ALA A 58 23.49 12.82 -1.07
N GLN A 59 22.29 13.39 -1.26
CA GLN A 59 21.33 13.76 -0.19
C GLN A 59 20.21 12.73 0.01
N CYS A 60 19.42 12.90 1.08
CA CYS A 60 18.24 12.07 1.33
C CYS A 60 17.18 12.20 0.21
N PHE A 61 17.05 13.39 -0.37
CA PHE A 61 16.10 13.67 -1.46
C PHE A 61 16.51 13.01 -2.77
N ASP A 62 17.82 12.94 -3.06
CA ASP A 62 18.35 12.21 -4.22
C ASP A 62 18.01 10.73 -4.16
N TYR A 63 18.19 10.13 -2.98
CA TYR A 63 17.95 8.71 -2.80
C TYR A 63 16.49 8.32 -3.10
N ILE A 64 15.53 9.09 -2.58
CA ILE A 64 14.10 8.81 -2.81
C ILE A 64 13.68 9.15 -4.26
N ASN A 65 14.36 10.09 -4.91
CA ASN A 65 14.12 10.42 -6.31
C ASN A 65 14.67 9.35 -7.25
N GLN A 66 15.85 8.79 -6.96
CA GLN A 66 16.34 7.63 -7.68
C GLN A 66 15.40 6.44 -7.54
N TYR A 67 14.93 6.16 -6.32
CA TYR A 67 13.97 5.09 -6.06
C TYR A 67 12.68 5.24 -6.85
N ALA A 68 12.08 6.44 -6.79
CA ALA A 68 10.87 6.74 -7.53
C ALA A 68 11.08 6.66 -9.05
N TYR A 69 12.25 7.08 -9.54
CA TYR A 69 12.56 7.08 -10.96
C TYR A 69 12.75 5.66 -11.49
N ASP A 70 13.57 4.85 -10.81
CA ASP A 70 13.89 3.49 -11.22
C ASP A 70 12.66 2.58 -11.21
N LEU A 71 11.80 2.71 -10.20
CA LEU A 71 10.67 1.80 -10.01
C LEU A 71 9.35 2.32 -10.58
N PHE A 72 9.19 3.63 -10.76
CA PHE A 72 7.91 4.23 -11.15
C PHE A 72 8.03 5.25 -12.28
N GLY A 73 9.24 5.51 -12.78
CA GLY A 73 9.47 6.47 -13.87
C GLY A 73 9.12 7.91 -13.50
N THR A 74 9.18 8.28 -12.22
CA THR A 74 8.84 9.61 -11.74
C THR A 74 9.82 10.09 -10.66
N SER A 75 9.89 11.39 -10.43
CA SER A 75 10.64 12.00 -9.30
C SER A 75 9.77 13.00 -8.57
N PHE A 76 10.14 13.41 -7.36
CA PHE A 76 9.47 14.45 -6.58
C PHE A 76 10.16 15.80 -6.74
N SER A 77 9.40 16.87 -6.56
CA SER A 77 9.88 18.25 -6.50
C SER A 77 9.76 18.79 -5.09
N GLY A 78 10.69 19.65 -4.68
CA GLY A 78 10.69 20.28 -3.37
C GLY A 78 12.05 20.89 -3.08
N ALA A 79 12.10 21.84 -2.16
CA ALA A 79 13.37 22.39 -1.66
C ALA A 79 14.02 21.43 -0.65
N GLY A 80 13.24 20.59 0.02
CA GLY A 80 13.69 19.51 0.89
C GLY A 80 12.61 18.46 1.17
N ALA A 81 12.98 17.46 1.97
CA ALA A 81 12.12 16.34 2.37
C ALA A 81 10.77 16.78 2.97
N ILE A 82 10.73 17.85 3.76
CA ILE A 82 9.48 18.29 4.42
C ILE A 82 8.40 18.71 3.41
N ASN A 83 8.80 19.20 2.23
CA ASN A 83 7.87 19.61 1.18
C ASN A 83 7.06 18.45 0.58
N LEU A 84 7.51 17.21 0.79
CA LEU A 84 6.82 16.00 0.33
C LEU A 84 5.40 15.86 0.91
N LEU A 85 5.11 16.51 2.05
CA LEU A 85 3.75 16.55 2.60
C LEU A 85 2.74 17.22 1.65
N ASP A 86 3.22 18.11 0.79
CA ASP A 86 2.40 18.88 -0.12
C ASP A 86 2.62 18.44 -1.59
N THR A 87 3.83 18.02 -1.94
CA THR A 87 4.19 17.66 -3.32
C THR A 87 4.15 16.15 -3.62
N GLY A 88 4.04 15.30 -2.59
CA GLY A 88 4.13 13.85 -2.72
C GLY A 88 2.91 13.18 -3.38
N ASN A 89 1.76 13.84 -3.42
CA ASN A 89 0.54 13.33 -4.06
C ASN A 89 0.63 13.47 -5.58
N LYS A 90 1.27 12.52 -6.26
CA LYS A 90 1.47 12.55 -7.72
C LYS A 90 1.59 11.16 -8.33
N ASN A 91 1.14 11.00 -9.57
CA ASN A 91 1.35 9.76 -10.34
C ASN A 91 0.95 8.47 -9.58
N GLY A 92 -0.13 8.53 -8.80
CA GLY A 92 -0.62 7.41 -7.98
C GLY A 92 0.02 7.28 -6.60
N PHE A 93 1.11 8.00 -6.31
CA PHE A 93 1.63 8.13 -4.95
C PHE A 93 0.66 8.91 -4.07
N LYS A 94 0.50 8.47 -2.82
CA LYS A 94 -0.40 9.09 -1.84
C LYS A 94 0.36 9.51 -0.58
N VAL A 95 0.26 10.78 -0.19
CA VAL A 95 0.74 11.26 1.10
C VAL A 95 -0.25 10.85 2.17
N ILE A 96 0.24 10.17 3.19
CA ILE A 96 -0.47 9.80 4.41
C ILE A 96 0.19 10.60 5.54
N ARG A 97 -0.55 11.52 6.15
CA ARG A 97 -0.04 12.31 7.28
C ARG A 97 -0.02 11.43 8.53
N ASP A 98 0.98 11.62 9.36
CA ASP A 98 1.09 10.90 10.62
C ASP A 98 -0.17 11.13 11.48
N GLY A 99 -0.59 10.08 12.18
CA GLY A 99 -1.84 10.03 12.91
C GLY A 99 -1.86 8.82 13.83
N ALA A 100 -2.75 8.82 14.82
CA ALA A 100 -2.79 7.78 15.83
C ALA A 100 -2.87 6.38 15.18
N ASN A 101 -1.90 5.52 15.53
CA ASN A 101 -1.79 4.12 15.09
C ASN A 101 -1.86 3.91 13.57
N LEU A 102 -1.37 4.89 12.80
CA LEU A 102 -0.94 4.69 11.43
C LEU A 102 0.56 4.39 11.48
N TYR A 103 0.98 3.35 10.77
CA TYR A 103 2.40 3.03 10.63
C TYR A 103 2.75 2.96 9.15
N PRO A 104 3.91 3.48 8.75
CA PRO A 104 4.38 3.30 7.39
C PRO A 104 4.61 1.81 7.14
N GLN A 105 4.32 1.39 5.91
CA GLN A 105 4.55 0.04 5.43
C GLN A 105 5.90 -0.02 4.72
N SER A 106 6.39 -1.24 4.50
CA SER A 106 7.56 -1.48 3.66
C SER A 106 7.39 -0.76 2.30
N GLY A 107 8.42 -0.09 1.82
CA GLY A 107 8.41 0.70 0.60
C GLY A 107 7.80 2.10 0.69
N ASP A 108 7.12 2.45 1.79
CA ASP A 108 6.68 3.83 2.00
C ASP A 108 7.89 4.77 2.15
N ILE A 109 7.74 6.02 1.71
CA ILE A 109 8.77 7.06 1.80
C ILE A 109 8.44 7.94 3.01
N PHE A 110 9.21 7.83 4.11
CA PHE A 110 8.89 8.56 5.34
C PHE A 110 9.23 10.05 5.22
N ILE A 111 8.46 10.91 5.89
CA ILE A 111 8.69 12.36 5.92
C ILE A 111 8.88 12.80 7.36
N TYR A 112 10.12 13.13 7.71
CA TYR A 112 10.51 13.50 9.06
C TYR A 112 10.76 15.01 9.15
N GLU A 113 10.20 15.66 10.16
CA GLU A 113 10.57 17.01 10.55
C GLU A 113 11.82 16.95 11.42
N VAL A 114 12.83 17.75 11.09
CA VAL A 114 14.07 17.86 11.88
C VAL A 114 14.06 19.22 12.56
N TYR A 115 14.10 19.22 13.91
CA TYR A 115 14.00 20.46 14.66
C TYR A 115 15.18 21.39 14.37
N GLY A 116 14.89 22.66 14.08
CA GLY A 116 15.91 23.65 13.72
C GLY A 116 16.42 23.58 12.28
N SER A 117 15.86 22.71 11.44
CA SER A 117 16.20 22.59 10.00
C SER A 117 14.96 22.79 9.13
N PRO A 118 15.02 23.64 8.08
CA PRO A 118 13.89 23.85 7.18
C PRO A 118 13.70 22.71 6.16
N TRP A 119 14.64 21.76 6.08
CA TRP A 119 14.69 20.77 5.00
C TRP A 119 13.93 19.48 5.33
N GLY A 120 13.88 19.10 6.61
CA GLY A 120 13.41 17.78 7.04
C GLY A 120 14.37 16.64 6.67
N HIS A 121 13.92 15.39 6.85
CA HIS A 121 14.65 14.18 6.46
C HIS A 121 13.70 13.14 5.86
N THR A 122 14.21 12.28 4.98
CA THR A 122 13.42 11.27 4.26
C THR A 122 14.26 10.04 3.92
N GLY A 123 13.57 8.96 3.58
CA GLY A 123 14.14 7.71 3.12
C GLY A 123 13.03 6.71 2.88
N ILE A 124 13.40 5.44 2.71
CA ILE A 124 12.46 4.38 2.39
C ILE A 124 12.33 3.45 3.58
N VAL A 125 11.09 3.17 3.98
CA VAL A 125 10.77 2.29 5.10
C VAL A 125 10.99 0.84 4.67
N ILE A 126 11.79 0.10 5.43
CA ILE A 126 12.00 -1.34 5.25
C ILE A 126 10.93 -2.11 6.02
N SER A 127 10.71 -1.71 7.28
CA SER A 127 9.71 -2.27 8.19
C SER A 127 9.40 -1.27 9.30
N ALA A 128 8.22 -1.35 9.90
CA ALA A 128 7.85 -0.49 11.01
C ALA A 128 7.00 -1.22 12.03
N ASP A 129 7.02 -0.74 13.27
CA ASP A 129 6.18 -1.18 14.38
C ASP A 129 5.66 0.04 15.15
N GLN A 130 5.07 -0.17 16.33
CA GLN A 130 4.50 0.91 17.15
C GLN A 130 5.52 1.94 17.67
N ASN A 131 6.80 1.57 17.75
CA ASN A 131 7.84 2.40 18.34
C ASN A 131 8.62 3.19 17.29
N GLY A 132 8.59 2.76 16.03
CA GLY A 132 9.38 3.36 14.97
C GLY A 132 9.54 2.47 13.75
N MET A 133 10.60 2.73 13.00
CA MET A 133 10.82 2.13 11.69
C MET A 133 12.29 1.82 11.46
N THR A 134 12.54 0.67 10.82
CA THR A 134 13.82 0.39 10.15
C THR A 134 13.73 0.97 8.75
N VAL A 135 14.71 1.80 8.38
CA VAL A 135 14.72 2.55 7.13
C VAL A 135 16.02 2.34 6.37
N ALA A 136 15.99 2.60 5.07
CA ALA A 136 17.14 2.94 4.27
C ALA A 136 17.08 4.44 3.96
N ASP A 137 18.13 5.19 4.28
CA ASP A 137 18.22 6.60 3.96
C ASP A 137 19.66 7.00 3.63
N GLN A 138 19.85 8.21 3.13
CA GLN A 138 21.15 8.77 2.79
C GLN A 138 21.31 10.12 3.45
N ASN A 139 22.55 10.47 3.78
CA ASN A 139 22.93 11.71 4.46
C ASN A 139 22.32 11.87 5.87
N PHE A 140 21.87 10.77 6.49
CA PHE A 140 21.67 10.74 7.93
C PHE A 140 23.04 10.86 8.62
N ASN A 141 23.17 11.74 9.63
CA ASN A 141 24.43 12.04 10.31
C ASN A 141 25.62 12.35 9.38
N ASN A 142 25.37 13.07 8.27
CA ASN A 142 26.37 13.45 7.26
C ASN A 142 27.03 12.28 6.51
N VAL A 143 26.40 11.10 6.50
CA VAL A 143 26.91 9.95 5.76
C VAL A 143 26.31 9.92 4.35
N GLN A 144 27.09 10.39 3.37
CA GLN A 144 26.69 10.49 1.96
C GLN A 144 26.67 9.13 1.21
N ARG A 145 26.09 8.10 1.82
CA ARG A 145 25.76 6.82 1.20
C ARG A 145 24.53 6.24 1.89
N VAL A 146 23.83 5.34 1.24
CA VAL A 146 22.65 4.69 1.81
C VAL A 146 23.03 3.84 3.02
N GLN A 147 22.41 4.12 4.16
CA GLN A 147 22.54 3.37 5.40
C GLN A 147 21.21 2.73 5.78
N LYS A 148 21.29 1.53 6.36
CA LYS A 148 20.17 0.88 7.02
C LYS A 148 20.28 1.09 8.53
N HIS A 149 19.26 1.67 9.15
CA HIS A 149 19.21 1.88 10.59
C HIS A 149 17.77 2.04 11.09
N TYR A 150 17.59 2.19 12.40
CA TYR A 150 16.29 2.32 13.06
C TYR A 150 16.09 3.74 13.55
N ILE A 151 14.92 4.31 13.29
CA ILE A 151 14.50 5.65 13.72
C ILE A 151 13.14 5.53 14.43
N LYS A 152 12.98 6.16 15.59
CA LYS A 152 11.68 6.25 16.27
C LYS A 152 10.78 7.28 15.58
N TYR A 153 9.47 7.21 15.79
CA TYR A 153 8.56 8.24 15.29
C TYR A 153 8.75 9.60 15.96
N ASN A 154 9.25 9.61 17.20
CA ASN A 154 9.53 10.81 17.97
C ASN A 154 10.88 10.66 18.65
N GLU A 155 11.80 11.57 18.33
CA GLU A 155 13.14 11.67 18.90
C GLU A 155 13.40 13.09 19.38
N SER A 156 14.44 13.29 20.18
CA SER A 156 14.83 14.61 20.67
C SER A 156 15.22 15.61 19.56
N TRP A 157 15.55 15.11 18.37
CA TRP A 157 16.00 15.91 17.22
C TRP A 157 14.96 16.05 16.11
N GLY A 158 13.81 15.38 16.22
CA GLY A 158 12.76 15.47 15.21
C GLY A 158 11.61 14.50 15.40
N VAL A 159 10.60 14.63 14.55
CA VAL A 159 9.35 13.85 14.61
C VAL A 159 8.84 13.49 13.21
N ILE A 160 8.24 12.31 13.08
CA ILE A 160 7.57 11.88 11.86
C ILE A 160 6.36 12.78 11.57
N LYS A 161 6.14 13.15 10.31
CA LYS A 161 4.98 13.94 9.86
C LYS A 161 4.04 13.17 8.96
N GLY A 162 4.48 12.03 8.45
CA GLY A 162 3.75 11.20 7.52
C GLY A 162 4.69 10.42 6.62
N TRP A 163 4.14 9.85 5.56
CA TRP A 163 4.87 9.13 4.54
C TRP A 163 4.13 9.17 3.21
N ILE A 164 4.84 8.86 2.13
CA ILE A 164 4.26 8.68 0.80
C ILE A 164 4.17 7.19 0.51
N ARG A 165 2.97 6.72 0.18
CA ARG A 165 2.72 5.35 -0.27
C ARG A 165 2.83 5.25 -1.80
N PRO A 166 3.78 4.47 -2.34
CA PRO A 166 3.88 4.23 -3.77
C PRO A 166 2.72 3.39 -4.31
N PRO A 167 2.37 3.55 -5.60
CA PRO A 167 1.31 2.77 -6.24
C PRO A 167 1.81 1.37 -6.63
N PHE A 168 2.10 0.51 -5.65
CA PHE A 168 2.64 -0.82 -5.95
C PHE A 168 1.64 -1.72 -6.71
N ASN A 169 2.10 -2.34 -7.80
CA ASN A 169 1.39 -3.44 -8.46
C ASN A 169 1.36 -4.65 -7.53
N GLY A 170 0.19 -4.91 -6.97
CA GLY A 170 0.01 -6.00 -6.04
C GLY A 170 0.31 -5.63 -4.59
N GLN A 171 -0.30 -4.55 -4.08
CA GLN A 171 -1.04 -4.72 -2.82
C GLN A 171 -2.18 -5.74 -3.07
N SER A 172 -1.75 -6.98 -3.30
CA SER A 172 -2.51 -8.19 -3.20
C SER A 172 -2.07 -8.78 -1.86
N SER A 173 -2.68 -8.33 -0.76
CA SER A 173 -3.27 -9.35 0.11
C SER A 173 -4.19 -10.12 -0.81
N SER A 174 -3.94 -11.42 -0.98
CA SER A 174 -4.66 -12.35 -1.88
C SER A 174 -5.97 -11.76 -2.37
N LYS A 175 -6.10 -11.41 -3.66
CA LYS A 175 -7.41 -11.09 -4.25
C LYS A 175 -8.38 -12.14 -3.71
N PRO A 176 -9.40 -11.81 -2.90
CA PRO A 176 -10.58 -12.63 -2.90
C PRO A 176 -10.99 -12.61 -4.37
N ASN A 177 -10.96 -13.78 -4.97
CA ASN A 177 -11.48 -13.98 -6.30
C ASN A 177 -12.83 -13.25 -6.36
N PRO A 178 -13.14 -12.39 -7.35
CA PRO A 178 -14.44 -11.69 -7.47
C PRO A 178 -15.68 -12.61 -7.51
N ASN A 179 -15.49 -13.92 -7.32
CA ASN A 179 -16.48 -14.97 -7.26
C ASN A 179 -16.79 -15.47 -5.83
N GLN A 180 -16.23 -14.90 -4.77
CA GLN A 180 -16.68 -15.22 -3.41
C GLN A 180 -17.69 -14.17 -2.96
N ASN A 181 -18.97 -14.54 -2.95
CA ASN A 181 -20.10 -13.73 -2.49
C ASN A 181 -20.03 -13.54 -0.96
N LEU A 182 -18.99 -12.85 -0.50
CA LEU A 182 -18.74 -12.59 0.92
C LEU A 182 -19.74 -11.57 1.46
N LYS A 183 -20.14 -11.75 2.72
CA LYS A 183 -21.05 -10.85 3.41
C LYS A 183 -20.32 -9.56 3.76
N LEU A 184 -20.92 -8.45 3.33
CA LEU A 184 -20.46 -7.10 3.62
C LEU A 184 -20.84 -6.69 5.04
N TYR A 185 -19.91 -6.03 5.73
CA TYR A 185 -20.12 -5.46 7.05
C TYR A 185 -19.67 -3.99 7.08
N LYS A 186 -20.19 -3.24 8.04
CA LYS A 186 -19.86 -1.82 8.24
C LYS A 186 -19.03 -1.62 9.51
N VAL A 187 -18.08 -0.71 9.43
CA VAL A 187 -17.32 -0.20 10.57
C VAL A 187 -18.16 0.89 11.26
N ASP A 188 -18.91 0.54 12.30
CA ASP A 188 -19.74 1.48 13.06
C ASP A 188 -18.92 2.33 14.04
N ASP A 189 -17.84 1.76 14.57
CA ASP A 189 -16.83 2.49 15.34
C ASP A 189 -15.48 1.77 15.22
N LEU A 190 -14.40 2.53 15.42
CA LEU A 190 -13.03 2.02 15.35
C LEU A 190 -12.26 2.56 16.55
N GLN A 191 -11.72 1.69 17.39
CA GLN A 191 -10.93 2.10 18.56
C GLN A 191 -9.70 1.23 18.73
N TYR A 192 -8.62 1.85 19.21
CA TYR A 192 -7.40 1.15 19.57
C TYR A 192 -7.43 0.77 21.04
N THR A 193 -7.50 -0.51 21.31
CA THR A 193 -7.73 -1.05 22.64
C THR A 193 -7.20 -2.47 22.71
N ASN A 194 -6.63 -2.85 23.85
CA ASN A 194 -5.92 -4.12 24.04
C ASN A 194 -4.74 -4.32 23.06
N GLY A 195 -4.10 -3.24 22.62
CA GLY A 195 -2.90 -3.29 21.76
C GLY A 195 -3.17 -3.55 20.28
N ILE A 196 -4.44 -3.53 19.86
CA ILE A 196 -4.86 -3.73 18.46
C ILE A 196 -5.96 -2.74 18.09
N TRP A 197 -6.03 -2.37 16.81
CA TRP A 197 -7.20 -1.67 16.27
C TRP A 197 -8.36 -2.64 16.13
N GLN A 198 -9.48 -2.27 16.74
CA GLN A 198 -10.67 -3.09 16.75
C GLN A 198 -11.85 -2.36 16.14
N ILE A 199 -12.59 -3.08 15.32
CA ILE A 199 -13.82 -2.66 14.68
C ILE A 199 -14.97 -3.03 15.59
N LYS A 200 -15.85 -2.06 15.83
CA LYS A 200 -17.21 -2.29 16.28
C LYS A 200 -18.12 -2.40 15.06
N CYS A 201 -18.88 -3.49 15.01
CA CYS A 201 -19.90 -3.72 13.99
C CYS A 201 -21.22 -4.05 14.69
N ASN A 202 -22.21 -3.16 14.58
CA ASN A 202 -23.50 -3.28 15.25
C ASN A 202 -24.31 -4.47 14.71
N ASP A 203 -24.12 -4.82 13.43
CA ASP A 203 -24.77 -5.98 12.80
C ASP A 203 -24.31 -7.31 13.42
N LEU A 204 -23.06 -7.36 13.90
CA LEU A 204 -22.47 -8.54 14.54
C LEU A 204 -22.59 -8.52 16.06
N VAL A 205 -22.79 -7.34 16.65
CA VAL A 205 -22.85 -7.16 18.11
C VAL A 205 -24.02 -6.22 18.45
N PRO A 206 -25.27 -6.69 18.30
CA PRO A 206 -26.46 -5.84 18.44
C PRO A 206 -26.71 -5.35 19.88
N THR A 207 -26.06 -5.98 20.86
CA THR A 207 -26.14 -5.61 22.28
C THR A 207 -24.91 -6.10 23.03
N GLY A 208 -24.63 -5.48 24.19
CA GLY A 208 -23.60 -5.96 25.11
C GLY A 208 -22.16 -5.84 24.59
N PHE A 209 -21.91 -4.92 23.66
CA PHE A 209 -20.59 -4.75 23.06
C PHE A 209 -19.50 -4.45 24.09
N SER A 210 -18.43 -5.23 24.05
CA SER A 210 -17.16 -4.95 24.71
C SER A 210 -16.01 -5.13 23.73
N TRP A 211 -15.03 -4.23 23.83
CA TRP A 211 -13.78 -4.29 23.09
C TRP A 211 -12.92 -5.52 23.42
N THR A 212 -13.14 -6.18 24.55
CA THR A 212 -12.38 -7.41 24.90
C THR A 212 -13.06 -8.66 24.37
N GLU A 213 -14.38 -8.65 24.24
CA GLU A 213 -15.15 -9.86 23.93
C GLU A 213 -15.64 -9.89 22.48
N ASN A 214 -15.78 -8.75 21.82
CA ASN A 214 -16.44 -8.65 20.52
C ASN A 214 -15.70 -7.82 19.48
N GLY A 215 -14.67 -7.08 19.88
CA GLY A 215 -13.94 -6.22 18.95
C GLY A 215 -13.18 -7.05 17.90
N ILE A 216 -13.33 -6.67 16.64
CA ILE A 216 -12.75 -7.39 15.50
C ILE A 216 -11.45 -6.69 15.10
N ALA A 217 -10.32 -7.37 15.18
CA ALA A 217 -9.04 -6.82 14.76
C ALA A 217 -9.09 -6.41 13.28
N VAL A 218 -8.61 -5.20 12.96
CA VAL A 218 -8.46 -4.73 11.57
C VAL A 218 -7.61 -5.71 10.75
N GLY A 219 -6.66 -6.39 11.41
CA GLY A 219 -5.85 -7.43 10.79
C GLY A 219 -6.64 -8.61 10.23
N ASP A 220 -7.85 -8.90 10.69
CA ASP A 220 -8.66 -10.06 10.24
C ASP A 220 -9.57 -9.76 9.03
N VAL A 221 -9.57 -8.52 8.53
CA VAL A 221 -10.53 -8.07 7.52
C VAL A 221 -9.86 -7.46 6.29
N ILE A 222 -10.66 -7.33 5.23
CA ILE A 222 -10.30 -6.66 3.98
C ILE A 222 -11.25 -5.48 3.82
N GLU A 223 -10.71 -4.28 3.62
CA GLU A 223 -11.54 -3.11 3.30
C GLU A 223 -12.09 -3.23 1.87
N VAL A 224 -13.37 -2.92 1.71
CA VAL A 224 -14.07 -2.96 0.44
C VAL A 224 -14.95 -1.71 0.25
N ASP A 225 -15.32 -1.43 -1.00
CA ASP A 225 -16.31 -0.41 -1.33
C ASP A 225 -17.75 -0.90 -1.02
N SER A 226 -18.74 -0.04 -1.27
CA SER A 226 -20.16 -0.37 -1.06
C SER A 226 -20.69 -1.51 -1.96
N ASN A 227 -19.94 -1.90 -2.98
CA ASN A 227 -20.26 -2.99 -3.89
C ASN A 227 -19.50 -4.29 -3.54
N GLY A 228 -18.67 -4.27 -2.49
CA GLY A 228 -17.86 -5.41 -2.06
C GLY A 228 -16.54 -5.56 -2.82
N ASN A 229 -16.12 -4.57 -3.61
CA ASN A 229 -14.80 -4.61 -4.26
C ASN A 229 -13.72 -4.13 -3.30
N GLN A 230 -12.60 -4.85 -3.21
CA GLN A 230 -11.47 -4.46 -2.39
C GLN A 230 -10.95 -3.05 -2.73
N THR A 231 -10.79 -2.20 -1.72
CA THR A 231 -10.20 -0.87 -1.86
C THR A 231 -8.68 -0.97 -2.06
N GLN A 232 -8.07 0.00 -2.74
CA GLN A 232 -6.63 -0.05 -3.01
C GLN A 232 -5.78 0.34 -1.79
N ASP A 233 -6.29 1.22 -0.94
CA ASP A 233 -5.59 1.75 0.24
C ASP A 233 -5.60 0.79 1.43
N GLN A 234 -6.62 -0.07 1.52
CA GLN A 234 -6.79 -1.03 2.62
C GLN A 234 -6.68 -0.33 3.99
N LEU A 235 -7.36 0.81 4.11
CA LEU A 235 -7.34 1.67 5.28
C LEU A 235 -8.72 1.68 5.93
N ILE A 236 -8.90 0.84 6.95
CA ILE A 236 -10.15 0.80 7.70
C ILE A 236 -10.34 2.10 8.49
N GLU A 237 -11.44 2.81 8.21
CA GLU A 237 -11.91 3.96 8.98
C GLU A 237 -13.37 3.77 9.43
N LYS A 238 -13.82 4.60 10.36
CA LYS A 238 -15.24 4.63 10.73
C LYS A 238 -16.08 5.00 9.51
N GLY A 239 -17.04 4.13 9.18
CA GLY A 239 -17.87 4.26 7.98
C GLY A 239 -17.38 3.46 6.78
N SER A 240 -16.14 2.92 6.79
CA SER A 240 -15.69 1.96 5.78
C SER A 240 -16.55 0.70 5.79
N PHE A 241 -16.51 -0.02 4.66
CA PHE A 241 -17.06 -1.37 4.57
C PHE A 241 -15.92 -2.39 4.58
N PHE A 242 -16.22 -3.58 5.10
CA PHE A 242 -15.25 -4.67 5.15
C PHE A 242 -15.90 -6.02 4.89
N VAL A 243 -15.07 -6.99 4.53
CA VAL A 243 -15.37 -8.42 4.57
C VAL A 243 -14.33 -9.12 5.44
N PHE A 244 -14.70 -10.24 6.07
CA PHE A 244 -13.71 -11.07 6.75
C PHE A 244 -12.79 -11.74 5.73
N GLU A 245 -11.47 -11.73 5.98
CA GLU A 245 -10.55 -12.49 5.16
C GLU A 245 -10.75 -13.99 5.42
N PRO A 246 -11.20 -14.80 4.44
CA PRO A 246 -11.57 -16.20 4.72
C PRO A 246 -10.42 -17.04 5.30
N SER A 247 -9.18 -16.69 4.96
CA SER A 247 -7.95 -17.33 5.46
C SER A 247 -7.70 -17.06 6.96
N LYS A 248 -8.27 -15.98 7.51
CA LYS A 248 -8.09 -15.54 8.90
C LYS A 248 -9.23 -15.94 9.81
N VAL A 249 -10.36 -16.40 9.25
CA VAL A 249 -11.43 -17.03 10.03
C VAL A 249 -11.07 -18.50 10.29
N LEU A 250 -10.53 -18.80 11.47
CA LEU A 250 -10.03 -20.13 11.80
C LEU A 250 -11.19 -21.08 12.11
N SER A 251 -12.09 -20.70 13.01
CA SER A 251 -13.27 -21.51 13.38
C SER A 251 -14.42 -20.65 13.91
N ALA A 252 -15.62 -21.22 13.98
CA ALA A 252 -16.77 -20.64 14.67
C ALA A 252 -17.63 -21.76 15.25
N THR A 253 -18.13 -21.60 16.46
CA THR A 253 -19.06 -22.57 17.05
C THR A 253 -20.45 -22.45 16.43
N ASN A 254 -21.30 -23.47 16.60
CA ASN A 254 -22.74 -23.26 16.41
C ASN A 254 -23.25 -22.25 17.43
N ALA A 255 -24.13 -21.36 16.98
CA ALA A 255 -24.65 -20.32 17.84
C ALA A 255 -25.55 -20.86 18.94
N LYS A 256 -25.47 -20.23 20.10
CA LYS A 256 -26.31 -20.51 21.26
C LYS A 256 -26.96 -19.24 21.75
N GLN A 257 -28.15 -19.34 22.32
CA GLN A 257 -28.81 -18.20 22.94
C GLN A 257 -27.91 -17.63 24.05
N GLY A 258 -27.73 -16.32 24.04
CA GLY A 258 -26.93 -15.59 25.02
C GLY A 258 -27.54 -14.23 25.33
N THR A 259 -26.68 -13.25 25.57
CA THR A 259 -27.07 -11.92 26.06
C THR A 259 -28.07 -11.21 25.14
N GLY A 260 -29.08 -10.59 25.76
CA GLY A 260 -30.09 -9.76 25.09
C GLY A 260 -31.00 -10.51 24.10
N GLY A 261 -31.14 -11.83 24.25
CA GLY A 261 -32.03 -12.65 23.40
C GLY A 261 -31.43 -13.03 22.05
N TRP A 262 -30.17 -12.68 21.80
CA TRP A 262 -29.47 -13.01 20.56
C TRP A 262 -28.78 -14.36 20.63
N PHE A 263 -28.55 -14.95 19.46
CA PHE A 263 -27.72 -16.14 19.30
C PHE A 263 -26.28 -15.72 19.03
N TRP A 264 -25.33 -16.30 19.76
CA TRP A 264 -23.92 -15.95 19.74
C TRP A 264 -23.07 -17.17 19.39
N SER A 265 -22.10 -16.96 18.50
CA SER A 265 -21.05 -17.91 18.16
C SER A 265 -19.72 -17.40 18.71
N ASN A 266 -18.91 -18.30 19.27
CA ASN A 266 -17.52 -17.99 19.56
C ASN A 266 -16.71 -18.21 18.27
N VAL A 267 -16.20 -17.13 17.72
CA VAL A 267 -15.43 -17.08 16.48
C VAL A 267 -13.96 -16.94 16.84
N HIS A 268 -13.13 -17.84 16.30
CA HIS A 268 -11.69 -17.76 16.45
C HIS A 268 -11.09 -17.17 15.16
N LEU A 269 -10.55 -15.96 15.28
CA LEU A 269 -9.85 -15.26 14.22
C LEU A 269 -8.35 -15.23 14.50
N LYS A 270 -7.54 -15.01 13.46
CA LYS A 270 -6.09 -15.06 13.57
C LYS A 270 -5.54 -13.97 14.50
N ASP A 271 -6.02 -12.74 14.35
CA ASP A 271 -5.47 -11.58 15.07
C ASP A 271 -6.37 -11.17 16.26
N SER A 272 -7.69 -11.34 16.15
CA SER A 272 -8.64 -11.05 17.24
C SER A 272 -8.64 -12.14 18.33
N GLY A 273 -8.14 -13.34 18.03
CA GLY A 273 -8.33 -14.50 18.88
C GLY A 273 -9.80 -14.92 18.95
N SER A 274 -10.25 -15.38 20.13
CA SER A 274 -11.63 -15.84 20.33
C SER A 274 -12.55 -14.70 20.77
N ILE A 275 -13.49 -14.34 19.91
CA ILE A 275 -14.49 -13.28 20.14
C ILE A 275 -15.92 -13.81 19.95
N TRP A 276 -16.90 -13.13 20.53
CA TRP A 276 -18.31 -13.46 20.42
C TRP A 276 -18.99 -12.57 19.39
N LEU A 277 -19.57 -13.18 18.36
CA LEU A 277 -20.31 -12.48 17.31
C LEU A 277 -21.69 -13.13 17.13
N SER A 278 -22.71 -12.33 16.82
CA SER A 278 -24.07 -12.80 16.58
C SER A 278 -24.22 -13.32 15.15
N VAL A 279 -23.71 -14.54 14.94
CA VAL A 279 -23.78 -15.30 13.69
C VAL A 279 -24.08 -16.76 14.01
N TRP A 280 -24.74 -17.49 13.10
CA TRP A 280 -25.11 -18.90 13.31
C TRP A 280 -23.91 -19.84 13.34
N ASN A 281 -22.95 -19.61 12.45
CA ASN A 281 -21.73 -20.39 12.27
C ASN A 281 -20.76 -19.64 11.33
N LYS A 282 -19.67 -20.29 10.93
CA LYS A 282 -18.65 -19.74 10.03
C LYS A 282 -19.18 -19.33 8.66
N ASN A 283 -20.17 -20.05 8.11
CA ASN A 283 -20.74 -19.72 6.80
C ASN A 283 -21.68 -18.52 6.87
N ASP A 284 -22.36 -18.32 8.00
CA ASP A 284 -23.17 -17.11 8.22
C ASP A 284 -22.28 -15.87 8.34
N LEU A 285 -21.14 -15.99 9.04
CA LEU A 285 -20.14 -14.93 9.11
C LEU A 285 -19.56 -14.58 7.73
N LEU A 286 -19.16 -15.57 6.95
CA LEU A 286 -18.49 -15.32 5.67
C LEU A 286 -19.47 -14.97 4.55
N TYR A 287 -20.67 -15.56 4.53
CA TYR A 287 -21.55 -15.55 3.34
C TYR A 287 -23.02 -15.22 3.66
N GLY A 288 -23.39 -15.00 4.93
CA GLY A 288 -24.79 -14.79 5.33
C GLY A 288 -25.69 -16.02 5.16
N LYS A 289 -25.10 -17.22 5.11
CA LYS A 289 -25.83 -18.48 4.95
C LYS A 289 -25.88 -19.23 6.28
N LYS A 290 -27.10 -19.52 6.75
CA LYS A 290 -27.33 -20.32 7.96
C LYS A 290 -26.89 -21.77 7.78
#